data_AF-A0A7S1KW63-F1
#
_entry.id   AF-A0A7S1KW63-F1
#
_cell.length_a   1.000
_cell.length_b   1.000
_cell.length_c   1.000
_cell.angle_alpha   90.00
_cell.angle_beta   90.00
_cell.angle_gamma   90.00
#
_symmetry.space_group_name_H-M   'P 1'
#
loop_
_entity.id
_entity.type
_entity.pdbx_description
1 polymer ?
#
loop_
_entity_poly.entity_id
_entity_poly.type
_entity_poly.pdbx_seq_one_letter_code
_entity_poly.pdbx_strand_id
1 'polypeptide(L)'
;MVEAIQGRCFAEEQSPNPCSAADCRALAEHLRADIGPAPRWLTERLAAPGGAAAVVGIGGKTSAFGNCVQACGRPAWTADELWAAVERLAGSSDADLRAQGYSTERMIMPKLVLVHTVMSMAGIKSVRHTPSAGSCAGMLLCDSLWTSSAGVGAR
;
A
#
# COMPACT_ATOMS: atom_id res chain seq x y z
N MET A 1 -9.95 -2.49 14.31
CA MET A 1 -10.17 -1.83 13.01
C MET A 1 -11.48 -2.28 12.37
N VAL A 2 -11.66 -3.58 12.05
CA VAL A 2 -12.94 -4.10 11.53
C VAL A 2 -14.12 -3.82 12.47
N GLU A 3 -13.98 -4.10 13.77
CA GLU A 3 -15.01 -3.77 14.78
C GLU A 3 -15.33 -2.27 14.85
N ALA A 4 -14.30 -1.42 14.80
CA ALA A 4 -14.46 0.03 14.93
C ALA A 4 -15.15 0.66 13.70
N ILE A 5 -15.06 0.03 12.53
CA ILE A 5 -15.55 0.58 11.26
C ILE A 5 -16.84 -0.09 10.82
N GLN A 6 -16.90 -1.41 10.91
CA GLN A 6 -18.00 -2.23 10.42
C GLN A 6 -18.89 -2.76 11.55
N GLY A 7 -18.49 -2.61 12.81
CA GLY A 7 -19.23 -3.17 13.95
C GLY A 7 -19.17 -4.71 14.04
N ARG A 8 -18.34 -5.36 13.21
CA ARG A 8 -18.23 -6.83 13.14
C ARG A 8 -17.04 -7.33 13.93
N CYS A 9 -17.23 -8.40 14.70
CA CYS A 9 -16.15 -9.02 15.46
C CYS A 9 -15.22 -9.80 14.53
N PHE A 10 -13.94 -9.43 14.48
CA PHE A 10 -12.97 -10.13 13.62
C PHE A 10 -12.63 -11.54 14.12
N ALA A 11 -12.87 -11.82 15.41
CA ALA A 11 -12.71 -13.18 15.94
C ALA A 11 -13.77 -14.14 15.37
N GLU A 12 -14.92 -13.62 14.97
CA GLU A 12 -16.03 -14.38 14.40
C GLU A 12 -16.00 -14.32 12.86
N GLU A 13 -15.63 -13.17 12.29
CA GLU A 13 -15.56 -12.93 10.86
C GLU A 13 -14.12 -12.84 10.36
N GLN A 14 -13.66 -13.86 9.63
CA GLN A 14 -12.28 -13.96 9.16
C GLN A 14 -11.93 -13.01 7.99
N SER A 15 -12.89 -12.22 7.49
CA SER A 15 -12.71 -11.34 6.33
C SER A 15 -13.49 -10.03 6.50
N PRO A 16 -12.92 -8.88 6.10
CA PRO A 16 -13.66 -7.63 6.03
C PRO A 16 -14.60 -7.54 4.81
N ASN A 17 -14.65 -8.56 3.94
CA ASN A 17 -15.52 -8.56 2.77
C ASN A 17 -16.89 -9.22 3.06
N PRO A 18 -17.97 -8.78 2.38
CA PRO A 18 -18.02 -7.56 1.57
C PRO A 18 -17.90 -6.31 2.46
N CYS A 19 -17.28 -5.27 1.92
CA CYS A 19 -17.23 -3.95 2.56
C CYS A 19 -17.93 -2.91 1.67
N SER A 20 -18.66 -1.99 2.30
CA SER A 20 -19.31 -0.91 1.57
C SER A 20 -18.28 0.18 1.19
N ALA A 21 -18.64 1.04 0.23
CA ALA A 21 -17.83 2.22 -0.07
C ALA A 21 -17.73 3.17 1.14
N ALA A 22 -18.77 3.21 1.98
CA ALA A 22 -18.77 3.98 3.23
C ALA A 22 -17.78 3.40 4.25
N ASP A 23 -17.69 2.08 4.38
CA ASP A 23 -16.71 1.40 5.24
C ASP A 23 -15.28 1.75 4.80
N CYS A 24 -15.05 1.78 3.48
CA CYS A 24 -13.75 2.14 2.92
C CYS A 24 -13.38 3.60 3.22
N ARG A 25 -14.35 4.52 3.19
CA ARG A 25 -14.14 5.94 3.57
C ARG A 25 -13.84 6.07 5.06
N ALA A 26 -14.64 5.41 5.91
CA ALA A 26 -14.43 5.39 7.35
C ALA A 26 -13.05 4.78 7.71
N LEU A 27 -12.61 3.75 6.98
CA LEU A 27 -11.26 3.21 7.12
C LEU A 27 -10.18 4.25 6.74
N ALA A 28 -10.35 4.96 5.63
CA ALA A 28 -9.40 6.00 5.22
C ALA A 28 -9.31 7.13 6.26
N GLU A 29 -10.43 7.55 6.84
CA GLU A 29 -10.48 8.55 7.90
C GLU A 29 -9.81 8.06 9.19
N HIS A 30 -10.09 6.82 9.59
CA HIS A 30 -9.44 6.19 10.75
C HIS A 30 -7.93 6.10 10.57
N LEU A 31 -7.47 5.63 9.40
CA LEU A 31 -6.04 5.56 9.07
C LEU A 31 -5.37 6.94 9.04
N ARG A 32 -6.07 7.97 8.54
CA ARG A 32 -5.54 9.34 8.54
C ARG A 32 -5.33 9.85 9.97
N ALA A 33 -6.28 9.58 10.87
CA ALA A 33 -6.17 9.97 12.27
C ALA A 33 -5.03 9.21 12.99
N ASP A 34 -4.88 7.92 12.70
CA ASP A 34 -3.88 7.04 13.32
C ASP A 34 -2.44 7.32 12.82
N ILE A 35 -2.25 7.47 11.51
CA ILE A 35 -0.93 7.72 10.90
C ILE A 35 -0.43 9.13 11.22
N GLY A 36 -1.33 10.12 11.30
CA GLY A 36 -0.97 11.52 11.47
C GLY A 36 -0.40 12.16 10.19
N PRO A 37 -0.02 13.45 10.21
CA PRO A 37 0.39 14.18 9.01
C PRO A 37 1.68 13.61 8.40
N ALA A 38 1.79 13.68 7.07
CA ALA A 38 3.02 13.32 6.38
C ALA A 38 4.19 14.24 6.82
N PRO A 39 5.42 13.72 6.94
CA PRO A 39 6.58 14.53 7.30
C PRO A 39 6.79 15.69 6.33
N ARG A 40 7.10 16.87 6.88
CA ARG A 40 7.28 18.11 6.10
C ARG A 40 8.31 17.98 4.98
N TRP A 41 9.44 17.32 5.25
CA TRP A 41 10.49 17.11 4.24
C TRP A 41 9.97 16.35 3.01
N LEU A 42 9.02 15.42 3.20
CA LEU A 42 8.47 14.60 2.12
C LEU A 42 7.50 15.43 1.28
N THR A 43 6.58 16.16 1.93
CA THR A 43 5.60 16.98 1.23
C THR A 43 6.26 18.14 0.47
N GLU A 44 7.27 18.79 1.05
CA GLU A 44 8.08 19.80 0.37
C GLU A 44 8.82 19.22 -0.85
N ARG A 45 9.41 18.02 -0.70
CA ARG A 45 10.12 17.34 -1.79
C ARG A 45 9.19 16.95 -2.94
N LEU A 46 7.97 16.49 -2.63
CA LEU A 46 6.95 16.14 -3.62
C LEU A 46 6.32 17.38 -4.30
N ALA A 47 6.25 18.51 -3.60
CA ALA A 47 5.72 19.77 -4.11
C ALA A 47 6.74 20.61 -4.90
N ALA A 48 8.04 20.29 -4.81
CA ALA A 48 9.10 21.07 -5.41
C ALA A 48 8.91 21.27 -6.94
N PRO A 49 8.98 22.51 -7.44
CA PRO A 49 8.95 22.80 -8.88
C PRO A 49 10.07 22.07 -9.61
N GLY A 50 9.79 21.52 -10.80
CA GLY A 50 10.78 20.76 -11.59
C GLY A 50 10.72 19.24 -11.43
N GLY A 51 9.74 18.70 -10.69
CA GLY A 51 9.31 17.30 -10.84
C GLY A 51 10.30 16.24 -10.34
N ALA A 52 11.10 16.54 -9.31
CA ALA A 52 12.27 15.72 -8.98
C ALA A 52 11.99 14.40 -8.24
N ALA A 53 10.78 14.17 -7.72
CA ALA A 53 10.48 13.01 -6.88
C ALA A 53 9.57 12.00 -7.62
N ALA A 54 10.17 10.94 -8.15
CA ALA A 54 9.44 9.76 -8.58
C ALA A 54 9.15 8.86 -7.37
N VAL A 55 7.90 8.40 -7.23
CA VAL A 55 7.53 7.44 -6.18
C VAL A 55 7.43 6.05 -6.80
N VAL A 56 8.24 5.13 -6.27
CA VAL A 56 8.29 3.73 -6.71
C VAL A 56 7.74 2.84 -5.61
N GLY A 57 6.68 2.10 -5.92
CA GLY A 57 6.17 1.03 -5.08
C GLY A 57 6.89 -0.28 -5.39
N ILE A 58 7.39 -0.98 -4.38
CA ILE A 58 8.13 -2.23 -4.57
C ILE A 58 7.42 -3.43 -3.93
N GLY A 59 7.74 -4.63 -4.43
CA GLY A 59 7.30 -5.90 -3.85
C GLY A 59 6.63 -6.83 -4.86
N GLY A 60 6.33 -8.05 -4.44
CA GLY A 60 5.73 -9.08 -5.29
C GLY A 60 4.22 -8.92 -5.52
N LYS A 61 3.62 -9.91 -6.18
CA LYS A 61 2.19 -9.92 -6.56
C LYS A 61 1.22 -9.79 -5.37
N THR A 62 1.62 -10.25 -4.18
CA THR A 62 0.80 -10.19 -2.96
C THR A 62 1.06 -8.95 -2.10
N SER A 63 2.01 -8.09 -2.49
CA SER A 63 2.30 -6.84 -1.76
C SER A 63 1.17 -5.83 -1.93
N ALA A 64 1.15 -4.77 -1.12
CA ALA A 64 0.18 -3.69 -1.29
C ALA A 64 0.25 -3.06 -2.68
N PHE A 65 1.46 -2.82 -3.20
CA PHE A 65 1.66 -2.25 -4.53
C PHE A 65 1.36 -3.24 -5.66
N GLY A 66 1.65 -4.54 -5.49
CA GLY A 66 1.23 -5.58 -6.44
C GLY A 66 -0.29 -5.68 -6.55
N ASN A 67 -0.99 -5.60 -5.41
CA ASN A 67 -2.44 -5.53 -5.34
C ASN A 67 -3.00 -4.27 -6.03
N CYS A 68 -2.33 -3.11 -5.90
CA CYS A 68 -2.71 -1.89 -6.60
C CYS A 68 -2.55 -2.03 -8.12
N VAL A 69 -1.49 -2.68 -8.62
CA VAL A 69 -1.36 -2.97 -10.06
C VAL A 69 -2.53 -3.80 -10.57
N GLN A 70 -2.87 -4.87 -9.85
CA GLN A 70 -3.98 -5.73 -10.21
C GLN A 70 -5.31 -4.97 -10.21
N ALA A 71 -5.56 -4.16 -9.17
CA ALA A 71 -6.78 -3.37 -9.05
C ALA A 71 -6.87 -2.23 -10.08
N CYS A 72 -5.77 -1.53 -10.37
CA CYS A 72 -5.77 -0.44 -11.34
C CYS A 72 -5.64 -0.92 -12.80
N GLY A 73 -5.22 -2.18 -13.01
CA GLY A 73 -4.98 -2.77 -14.33
C GLY A 73 -3.72 -2.27 -15.04
N ARG A 74 -2.80 -1.60 -14.33
CA ARG A 74 -1.59 -0.97 -14.92
C ARG A 74 -0.47 -0.79 -13.90
N PRO A 75 0.80 -0.74 -14.34
CA PRO A 75 1.96 -0.64 -13.45
C PRO A 75 2.15 0.75 -12.84
N ALA A 76 1.42 1.78 -13.27
CA ALA A 76 1.45 3.10 -12.66
C ALA A 76 0.04 3.67 -12.53
N TRP A 77 -0.24 4.33 -11.42
CA TRP A 77 -1.57 4.84 -11.10
C TRP A 77 -1.52 6.11 -10.24
N THR A 78 -2.59 6.89 -10.27
CA THR A 78 -2.82 8.04 -9.38
C THR A 78 -3.66 7.65 -8.16
N ALA A 79 -3.79 8.57 -7.19
CA ALA A 79 -4.66 8.36 -6.04
C ALA A 79 -6.14 8.19 -6.48
N ASP A 80 -6.61 9.03 -7.40
CA ASP A 80 -7.99 8.99 -7.90
C ASP A 80 -8.29 7.67 -8.62
N GLU A 81 -7.35 7.18 -9.42
CA GLU A 81 -7.48 5.89 -10.12
C GLU A 81 -7.53 4.71 -9.16
N LEU A 82 -6.74 4.78 -8.08
CA LEU A 82 -6.76 3.79 -7.01
C LEU A 82 -8.08 3.83 -6.24
N TRP A 83 -8.62 5.03 -5.96
CA TRP A 83 -9.92 5.16 -5.30
C TRP A 83 -11.06 4.66 -6.18
N ALA A 84 -11.05 4.95 -7.47
CA ALA A 84 -12.01 4.39 -8.43
C ALA A 84 -11.96 2.84 -8.46
N ALA A 85 -10.77 2.26 -8.26
CA ALA A 85 -10.64 0.81 -8.11
C ALA A 85 -11.24 0.30 -6.79
N VAL A 86 -11.07 1.02 -5.68
CA VAL A 86 -11.74 0.72 -4.39
C VAL A 86 -13.26 0.75 -4.57
N GLU A 87 -13.81 1.79 -5.20
CA GLU A 87 -15.27 1.92 -5.40
C GLU A 87 -15.82 0.80 -6.30
N ARG A 88 -15.06 0.35 -7.30
CA ARG A 88 -15.45 -0.77 -8.16
C ARG A 88 -15.45 -2.12 -7.42
N LEU A 89 -14.53 -2.31 -6.47
CA LEU A 89 -14.42 -3.56 -5.71
C LEU A 89 -15.32 -3.60 -4.48
N ALA A 90 -15.81 -2.45 -4.01
CA ALA A 90 -16.74 -2.36 -2.90
C ALA A 90 -17.98 -3.25 -3.14
N GLY A 91 -18.42 -3.94 -2.09
CA GLY A 91 -19.52 -4.92 -2.14
C GLY A 91 -19.14 -6.31 -2.65
N SER A 92 -17.93 -6.52 -3.19
CA SER A 92 -17.47 -7.84 -3.62
C SER A 92 -17.24 -8.77 -2.43
N SER A 93 -17.68 -10.02 -2.53
CA SER A 93 -17.34 -11.07 -1.56
C SER A 93 -15.92 -11.60 -1.77
N ASP A 94 -15.42 -12.38 -0.81
CA ASP A 94 -14.15 -13.13 -0.98
C ASP A 94 -14.17 -14.03 -2.23
N ALA A 95 -15.32 -14.64 -2.54
CA ALA A 95 -15.47 -15.51 -3.70
C ALA A 95 -15.39 -14.73 -5.02
N ASP A 96 -16.01 -13.56 -5.09
CA ASP A 96 -15.96 -12.69 -6.28
C ASP A 96 -14.55 -12.17 -6.54
N LEU A 97 -13.86 -11.75 -5.47
CA LEU A 97 -12.47 -11.30 -5.55
C LEU A 97 -11.55 -12.44 -6.00
N ARG A 98 -11.75 -13.66 -5.49
CA ARG A 98 -10.98 -14.82 -5.93
C ARG A 98 -11.24 -15.16 -7.40
N ALA A 99 -12.49 -15.07 -7.86
CA ALA A 99 -12.85 -15.28 -9.26
C ALA A 99 -12.19 -14.24 -10.20
N GLN A 100 -11.96 -13.02 -9.71
CA GLN A 100 -11.18 -11.97 -10.40
C GLN A 100 -9.65 -12.17 -10.32
N GLY A 101 -9.18 -13.25 -9.68
CA GLY A 101 -7.77 -13.62 -9.59
C GLY A 101 -7.01 -12.97 -8.44
N TYR A 102 -7.68 -12.35 -7.46
CA TYR A 102 -6.98 -11.85 -6.27
C TYR A 102 -6.60 -13.04 -5.37
N SER A 103 -5.31 -13.15 -5.05
CA SER A 103 -4.76 -14.20 -4.16
C SER A 103 -4.75 -13.81 -2.68
N THR A 104 -5.08 -12.54 -2.39
CA THR A 104 -5.18 -12.00 -1.02
C THR A 104 -6.49 -11.27 -0.83
N GLU A 105 -7.60 -11.93 -1.17
CA GLU A 105 -8.97 -11.38 -1.18
C GLU A 105 -9.34 -10.69 0.13
N ARG A 106 -8.99 -11.26 1.28
CA ARG A 106 -9.28 -10.70 2.61
C ARG A 106 -8.51 -9.39 2.90
N MET A 107 -7.41 -9.16 2.18
CA MET A 107 -6.50 -8.03 2.42
C MET A 107 -6.50 -7.01 1.28
N ILE A 108 -7.22 -7.25 0.18
CA ILE A 108 -7.21 -6.34 -0.97
C ILE A 108 -7.75 -4.97 -0.57
N MET A 109 -8.95 -4.92 0.00
CA MET A 109 -9.61 -3.65 0.33
C MET A 109 -8.82 -2.83 1.37
N PRO A 110 -8.38 -3.40 2.52
CA PRO A 110 -7.54 -2.65 3.46
C PRO A 110 -6.23 -2.14 2.85
N LYS A 111 -5.57 -2.93 1.99
CA LYS A 111 -4.32 -2.51 1.34
C LYS A 111 -4.54 -1.36 0.35
N LEU A 112 -5.58 -1.42 -0.48
CA LEU A 112 -5.88 -0.35 -1.44
C LEU A 112 -6.23 0.97 -0.71
N VAL A 113 -7.06 0.89 0.33
CA VAL A 113 -7.43 2.06 1.14
C VAL A 113 -6.22 2.65 1.87
N LEU A 114 -5.33 1.82 2.42
CA LEU A 114 -4.10 2.27 3.06
C LEU A 114 -3.20 3.02 2.07
N VAL A 115 -2.93 2.44 0.89
CA VAL A 115 -2.07 3.08 -0.12
C VAL A 115 -2.69 4.40 -0.59
N HIS A 116 -4.00 4.42 -0.87
CA HIS A 116 -4.70 5.65 -1.23
C HIS A 116 -4.55 6.71 -0.13
N THR A 117 -4.80 6.34 1.13
CA THR A 117 -4.74 7.26 2.26
C THR A 117 -3.36 7.90 2.41
N VAL A 118 -2.29 7.10 2.32
CA VAL A 118 -0.90 7.59 2.33
C VAL A 118 -0.63 8.52 1.13
N MET A 119 -1.08 8.15 -0.07
CA MET A 119 -0.91 8.98 -1.26
C MET A 119 -1.56 10.35 -1.11
N SER A 120 -2.83 10.38 -0.66
CA SER A 120 -3.57 11.62 -0.46
C SER A 120 -2.96 12.50 0.63
N MET A 121 -2.51 11.90 1.74
CA MET A 121 -1.91 12.65 2.86
C MET A 121 -0.54 13.23 2.53
N ALA A 122 0.28 12.51 1.78
CA ALA A 122 1.62 12.96 1.41
C ALA A 122 1.63 13.82 0.13
N GLY A 123 0.52 13.93 -0.59
CA GLY A 123 0.46 14.63 -1.89
C GLY A 123 1.18 13.87 -3.01
N ILE A 124 1.20 12.54 -2.95
CA ILE A 124 1.81 11.69 -3.98
C ILE A 124 0.88 11.67 -5.20
N LYS A 125 1.35 12.25 -6.31
CA LYS A 125 0.57 12.35 -7.56
C LYS A 125 0.41 11.01 -8.28
N SER A 126 1.46 10.20 -8.30
CA SER A 126 1.45 8.89 -8.93
C SER A 126 2.48 7.95 -8.30
N VAL A 127 2.19 6.65 -8.38
CA VAL A 127 3.10 5.58 -7.99
C VAL A 127 3.35 4.70 -9.20
N ARG A 128 4.61 4.30 -9.42
CA ARG A 128 4.97 3.23 -10.37
C ARG A 128 5.40 1.99 -9.59
N HIS A 129 4.76 0.86 -9.84
CA HIS A 129 5.18 -0.42 -9.30
C HIS A 129 6.40 -0.97 -10.04
N THR A 130 7.35 -1.48 -9.27
CA THR A 130 8.44 -2.32 -9.77
C THR A 130 8.41 -3.64 -9.01
N PRO A 131 8.19 -4.78 -9.68
CA PRO A 131 8.21 -6.06 -9.02
C PRO A 131 9.60 -6.31 -8.44
N SER A 132 9.64 -6.71 -7.17
CA SER A 132 10.89 -7.04 -6.48
C SER A 132 10.66 -8.24 -5.58
N ALA A 133 11.67 -9.12 -5.49
CA ALA A 133 11.69 -10.28 -4.59
C ALA A 133 11.92 -9.90 -3.11
N GLY A 134 11.91 -8.59 -2.79
CA GLY A 134 12.00 -8.09 -1.42
C GLY A 134 13.35 -7.44 -1.10
N SER A 135 13.58 -7.22 0.18
CA SER A 135 14.74 -6.50 0.74
C SER A 135 16.09 -7.17 0.47
N CYS A 136 16.13 -8.48 0.19
CA CYS A 136 17.37 -9.23 -0.03
C CYS A 136 18.16 -8.76 -1.26
N ALA A 137 17.49 -8.23 -2.30
CA ALA A 137 18.20 -7.70 -3.47
C ALA A 137 19.03 -6.45 -3.12
N GLY A 138 18.55 -5.64 -2.18
CA GLY A 138 19.28 -4.46 -1.69
C GLY A 138 20.58 -4.82 -0.98
N MET A 139 20.63 -5.97 -0.29
CA MET A 139 21.85 -6.49 0.32
C MET A 139 22.95 -6.71 -0.72
N LEU A 140 22.62 -7.28 -1.88
CA LEU A 140 23.60 -7.57 -2.93
C LEU A 140 24.17 -6.33 -3.62
N LEU A 141 23.51 -5.18 -3.49
CA LEU A 141 23.93 -3.91 -4.10
C LEU A 141 24.73 -3.03 -3.14
N CYS A 142 24.76 -3.36 -1.85
CA CYS A 142 25.37 -2.53 -0.82
C CYS A 142 26.63 -3.19 -0.26
N ASP A 143 27.76 -2.99 -0.93
CA ASP A 143 29.07 -3.55 -0.55
C ASP A 143 29.47 -3.22 0.91
N SER A 144 28.98 -2.10 1.45
CA SER A 144 29.20 -1.70 2.84
C SER A 144 28.61 -2.68 3.87
N LEU A 145 27.58 -3.44 3.50
CA LEU A 145 26.98 -4.47 4.35
C LEU A 145 27.81 -5.76 4.40
N TRP A 146 28.72 -5.96 3.44
CA TRP A 146 29.58 -7.15 3.35
C TRP A 146 31.03 -6.88 3.76
N THR A 147 31.43 -5.62 3.87
CA THR A 147 32.81 -5.22 4.18
C THR A 147 33.10 -5.10 5.69
N SER A 148 32.12 -5.30 6.57
CA SER A 148 32.37 -5.41 8.03
C SER A 148 32.84 -6.80 8.43
N SER A 149 34.12 -7.11 8.23
CA SER A 149 34.82 -8.19 8.95
C SER A 149 36.33 -7.99 9.13
N ALA A 150 36.93 -6.92 8.64
CA ALA A 150 38.37 -6.70 8.82
C ALA A 150 38.62 -5.66 9.93
N GLY A 151 38.77 -6.12 11.18
CA GLY A 151 39.56 -5.36 12.15
C GLY A 151 38.99 -5.06 13.53
N VAL A 152 38.15 -5.91 14.13
CA VAL A 152 38.00 -5.90 15.60
C VAL A 152 38.61 -7.18 16.17
N GLY A 153 39.95 -7.22 16.24
CA GLY A 153 40.66 -8.24 17.00
C GLY A 153 42.03 -8.65 16.47
N ALA A 154 43.04 -7.83 16.69
CA ALA A 154 44.35 -8.33 17.12
C ALA A 154 44.98 -7.29 18.05
N ARG A 155 45.15 -7.71 19.30
CA ARG A 155 45.87 -7.01 20.36
C ARG A 155 47.36 -6.96 20.05
#